data_AF-A0A6J6Z2C9-F1
#
_entry.id   AF-A0A6J6Z2C9-F1
#
_cell.length_a   1.000
_cell.length_b   1.000
_cell.length_c   1.000
_cell.angle_alpha   90.00
_cell.angle_beta   90.00
_cell.angle_gamma   90.00
#
_symmetry.space_group_name_H-M   'P 1'
#
loop_
_entity.id
_entity.type
_entity.pdbx_description
1 polymer ?
#
loop_
_entity_poly.entity_id
_entity_poly.type
_entity_poly.pdbx_seq_one_letter_code
_entity_poly.pdbx_strand_id
1 'polypeptide(L)'
;MIELQPGESADDAIRGTLAIALRRASKYGRAPVIHDLVFAFSIWGWMLLNPPDDLIASRKQLFSGLGIAAHHYSETRELVDRVPESTMIMTIEQIRTGMPGSWRALTGA
;
A
#
# COMPACT_ATOMS: atom_id res chain seq x y z
N MET A 1 10.93 8.73 0.27
CA MET A 1 10.09 9.76 0.90
C MET A 1 8.65 9.46 0.52
N ILE A 2 7.70 9.55 1.45
CA ILE A 2 6.27 9.38 1.17
C ILE A 2 5.61 10.76 1.08
N GLU A 3 4.69 10.91 0.14
CA GLU A 3 3.96 12.14 -0.16
C GLU A 3 2.55 12.05 0.44
N LEU A 4 2.37 12.70 1.59
CA LEU A 4 1.09 12.81 2.28
C LEU A 4 0.30 14.00 1.77
N GLN A 5 -1.01 13.82 1.67
CA GLN A 5 -1.97 14.86 1.33
C GLN A 5 -2.75 15.30 2.57
N PRO A 6 -3.38 16.48 2.58
CA PRO A 6 -4.12 16.97 3.74
C PRO A 6 -5.16 15.95 4.24
N GLY A 7 -5.09 15.60 5.52
CA GLY A 7 -5.98 14.63 6.17
C GLY A 7 -5.50 13.17 6.11
N GLU A 8 -4.31 12.89 5.59
CA GLU A 8 -3.67 11.58 5.67
C GLU A 8 -2.67 11.51 6.82
N SER A 9 -2.55 10.33 7.44
CA SER A 9 -1.63 10.07 8.55
C SER A 9 -0.42 9.26 8.08
N ALA A 10 0.77 9.66 8.53
CA ALA A 10 2.00 8.92 8.29
C ALA A 10 1.95 7.52 8.93
N ASP A 11 1.43 7.43 10.17
CA ASP A 11 1.36 6.16 10.91
C ASP A 11 0.42 5.18 10.24
N ASP A 12 -0.72 5.67 9.73
CA ASP A 12 -1.68 4.90 8.96
C ASP A 12 -1.04 4.35 7.67
N ALA A 13 -0.38 5.23 6.90
CA ALA A 13 0.32 4.87 5.68
C ALA A 13 1.41 3.82 5.93
N ILE A 14 2.23 4.01 6.97
CA ILE A 14 3.31 3.09 7.34
C ILE A 14 2.73 1.75 7.80
N ARG A 15 1.72 1.74 8.67
CA ARG A 15 1.14 0.51 9.20
C ARG A 15 0.50 -0.33 8.09
N GLY A 16 -0.31 0.29 7.24
CA GLY A 16 -0.98 -0.40 6.13
C GLY A 16 0.02 -0.96 5.12
N THR A 17 1.02 -0.18 4.71
CA THR A 17 2.02 -0.63 3.75
C THR A 17 2.97 -1.69 4.33
N LEU A 18 3.32 -1.60 5.62
CA LEU A 18 4.11 -2.63 6.30
C LEU A 18 3.39 -3.98 6.30
N ALA A 19 2.08 -3.99 6.53
CA ALA A 19 1.28 -5.23 6.51
C ALA A 19 1.26 -5.88 5.12
N ILE A 20 1.18 -5.07 4.05
CA ILE A 20 1.25 -5.54 2.66
C ILE A 20 2.67 -6.07 2.35
N ALA A 21 3.69 -5.35 2.78
CA ALA A 21 5.09 -5.75 2.61
C ALA A 21 5.39 -7.08 3.33
N LEU A 22 4.84 -7.27 4.53
CA LEU A 22 4.89 -8.54 5.26
C LEU A 22 4.27 -9.68 4.46
N ARG A 23 3.04 -9.51 3.94
CA ARG A 23 2.38 -10.53 3.09
C ARG A 23 3.25 -10.90 1.88
N ARG A 24 3.85 -9.92 1.22
CA ARG A 24 4.74 -10.15 0.08
C ARG A 24 5.99 -10.93 0.49
N ALA A 25 6.68 -10.52 1.55
CA ALA A 25 7.89 -11.16 2.03
C ALA A 25 7.65 -12.62 2.47
N SER A 26 6.50 -12.88 3.11
CA SER A 26 6.10 -14.23 3.52
C SER A 26 5.97 -15.20 2.34
N LYS A 27 5.61 -14.73 1.13
CA LYS A 27 5.62 -15.58 -0.08
C LYS A 27 7.00 -16.10 -0.44
N TYR A 28 8.04 -15.39 -0.04
CA TYR A 28 9.44 -15.77 -0.26
C TYR A 28 10.09 -16.38 1.00
N GLY A 29 9.30 -16.72 2.03
CA GLY A 29 9.80 -17.37 3.24
C GLY A 29 10.77 -16.51 4.07
N ARG A 30 10.69 -15.18 3.96
CA ARG A 30 11.62 -14.24 4.64
C ARG A 30 10.90 -13.10 5.35
N ALA A 31 11.62 -12.40 6.22
CA ALA A 31 11.22 -11.11 6.76
C ALA A 31 11.19 -10.03 5.67
N PRO A 32 10.39 -8.96 5.82
CA PRO A 32 10.32 -7.88 4.84
C PRO A 32 11.64 -7.10 4.76
N VAL A 33 12.01 -6.74 3.54
CA VAL A 33 13.17 -5.89 3.22
C VAL A 33 12.70 -4.63 2.51
N ILE A 34 13.64 -3.72 2.23
CA ILE A 34 13.33 -2.43 1.60
C ILE A 34 12.52 -2.57 0.29
N HIS A 35 12.75 -3.63 -0.50
CA HIS A 35 12.02 -3.86 -1.75
C HIS A 35 10.54 -4.22 -1.57
N ASP A 36 10.15 -4.82 -0.43
CA ASP A 36 8.73 -5.07 -0.14
C ASP A 36 8.01 -3.78 0.28
N LEU A 37 8.71 -2.94 1.06
CA LEU A 37 8.20 -1.63 1.44
C LEU A 37 8.06 -0.73 0.21
N VAL A 38 9.09 -0.63 -0.62
CA VAL A 38 9.04 0.15 -1.87
C VAL A 38 7.87 -0.31 -2.74
N PHE A 39 7.64 -1.62 -2.85
CA PHE A 39 6.49 -2.15 -3.55
C PHE A 39 5.15 -1.70 -2.95
N ALA A 40 4.97 -1.89 -1.64
CA ALA A 40 3.72 -1.54 -0.96
C ALA A 40 3.43 -0.03 -1.01
N PHE A 41 4.46 0.81 -0.86
CA PHE A 41 4.35 2.25 -1.04
C PHE A 41 4.05 2.65 -2.48
N SER A 42 4.63 1.94 -3.46
CA SER A 42 4.44 2.24 -4.88
C SER A 42 3.01 1.95 -5.36
N ILE A 43 2.43 0.80 -5.01
CA ILE A 43 1.08 0.44 -5.48
C ILE A 43 -0.02 1.37 -4.93
N TRP A 44 0.20 1.96 -3.76
CA TRP A 44 -0.68 2.95 -3.16
C TRP A 44 -0.28 4.40 -3.48
N GLY A 45 0.67 4.59 -4.40
CA GLY A 45 1.08 5.90 -4.89
C GLY A 45 1.60 6.85 -3.82
N TRP A 46 2.05 6.33 -2.67
CA TRP A 46 2.70 7.14 -1.63
C TRP A 46 4.02 7.76 -2.10
N MET A 47 4.57 7.30 -3.23
CA MET A 47 5.79 7.84 -3.83
C MET A 47 5.50 8.77 -5.03
N LEU A 48 4.23 9.12 -5.28
CA LEU A 48 3.83 10.06 -6.33
C LEU A 48 3.74 11.47 -5.76
N LEU A 49 4.38 12.44 -6.43
CA LEU A 49 4.27 13.85 -6.06
C LEU A 49 2.86 14.41 -6.26
N ASN A 50 2.19 13.98 -7.33
CA ASN A 50 0.83 14.39 -7.67
C ASN A 50 -0.03 13.13 -7.88
N PRO A 51 -0.46 12.45 -6.79
CA PRO A 51 -1.34 11.29 -6.91
C PRO A 51 -2.75 11.73 -7.38
N PRO A 52 -3.46 10.89 -8.15
CA PRO A 52 -4.85 11.16 -8.53
C PRO A 52 -5.77 11.38 -7.31
N ASP A 53 -6.75 12.28 -7.43
CA ASP A 53 -7.68 12.62 -6.34
C ASP A 53 -8.48 11.40 -5.84
N ASP A 54 -8.82 10.49 -6.75
CA ASP A 54 -9.55 9.28 -6.42
C ASP A 54 -8.69 8.26 -5.65
N LEU A 55 -7.40 8.18 -5.94
CA LEU A 55 -6.44 7.43 -5.13
C LEU A 55 -6.31 8.05 -3.73
N ILE A 56 -6.24 9.38 -3.62
CA ILE A 56 -6.21 10.07 -2.31
C ILE A 56 -7.47 9.74 -1.50
N ALA A 57 -8.65 9.78 -2.14
CA ALA A 57 -9.91 9.43 -1.48
C ALA A 57 -9.90 7.99 -0.96
N SER A 58 -9.41 7.03 -1.75
CA SER A 58 -9.28 5.64 -1.32
C SER A 58 -8.25 5.46 -0.20
N ARG A 59 -7.14 6.20 -0.20
CA ARG A 59 -6.18 6.18 0.92
C ARG A 59 -6.83 6.66 2.20
N LYS A 60 -7.55 7.78 2.17
CA LYS A 60 -8.29 8.32 3.32
C LYS A 60 -9.34 7.35 3.85
N GLN A 61 -10.00 6.61 2.96
CA GLN A 61 -11.01 5.63 3.38
C GLN A 61 -10.37 4.36 4.00
N LEU A 62 -9.36 3.79 3.34
CA LEU A 62 -8.86 2.46 3.65
C LEU A 62 -7.72 2.45 4.67
N PHE A 63 -6.96 3.55 4.79
CA PHE A 63 -5.84 3.64 5.72
C PHE A 63 -6.21 4.33 7.03
N SER A 64 -7.31 5.09 7.09
CA SER A 64 -7.66 5.86 8.29
C SER A 64 -7.78 4.97 9.52
N GLY A 65 -7.03 5.31 10.56
CA GLY A 65 -7.05 4.64 11.86
C GLY A 65 -6.18 3.39 11.96
N LEU A 66 -5.58 2.91 10.87
CA LEU A 66 -4.74 1.70 10.90
C LEU A 66 -3.55 1.82 11.87
N GLY A 67 -3.01 3.02 12.10
CA GLY A 67 -1.95 3.28 13.06
C GLY A 67 -2.33 2.96 14.52
N ILE A 68 -3.62 2.89 14.85
CA ILE A 68 -4.11 2.61 16.21
C ILE A 68 -4.06 1.10 16.48
N ALA A 69 -2.96 0.67 17.09
CA ALA A 69 -2.58 -0.74 17.24
C ALA A 69 -3.60 -1.64 17.97
N ALA A 70 -4.51 -1.08 18.78
CA ALA A 70 -5.37 -1.85 19.67
C ALA A 70 -6.63 -2.44 19.00
N HIS A 71 -7.08 -1.90 17.85
CA HIS A 71 -8.43 -2.21 17.34
C HIS A 71 -8.57 -2.47 15.83
N HIS A 72 -7.53 -2.28 15.01
CA HIS A 72 -7.67 -2.31 13.54
C HIS A 72 -6.98 -3.49 12.84
N TYR A 73 -6.90 -4.65 13.50
CA TYR A 73 -6.34 -5.85 12.87
C TYR A 73 -7.17 -6.32 11.66
N SER A 74 -8.49 -6.33 11.80
CA SER A 74 -9.44 -6.71 10.73
C SER A 74 -9.30 -5.83 9.50
N GLU A 75 -9.27 -4.53 9.68
CA GLU A 75 -9.19 -3.52 8.62
C GLU A 75 -7.82 -3.58 7.93
N THR A 76 -6.75 -3.79 8.70
CA THR A 76 -5.42 -4.05 8.14
C THR A 76 -5.44 -5.32 7.28
N ARG A 77 -6.13 -6.37 7.74
CA ARG A 77 -6.22 -7.63 7.01
C ARG A 77 -7.01 -7.48 5.71
N GLU A 78 -8.14 -6.78 5.75
CA GLU A 78 -8.94 -6.46 4.56
C GLU A 78 -8.14 -5.65 3.54
N LEU A 79 -7.40 -4.61 3.98
CA LEU A 79 -6.50 -3.85 3.12
C LEU A 79 -5.48 -4.78 2.43
N VAL A 80 -4.88 -5.68 3.20
CA VAL A 80 -3.87 -6.62 2.71
C VAL A 80 -4.47 -7.60 1.71
N ASP A 81 -5.64 -8.16 1.98
CA ASP A 81 -6.28 -9.19 1.15
C ASP A 81 -6.83 -8.64 -0.17
N ARG A 82 -7.10 -7.32 -0.27
CA ARG A 82 -7.48 -6.65 -1.52
C ARG A 82 -6.42 -6.73 -2.61
N VAL A 83 -5.13 -6.68 -2.25
CA VAL A 83 -4.04 -6.65 -3.23
C VAL A 83 -4.01 -7.98 -3.99
N PRO A 84 -4.19 -7.98 -5.33
CA PRO A 84 -4.20 -9.20 -6.12
C PRO A 84 -2.89 -10.00 -6.01
N GLU A 85 -3.01 -11.33 -6.10
CA GLU A 85 -1.84 -12.20 -6.08
C GLU A 85 -0.90 -11.96 -7.28
N SER A 86 -1.47 -11.61 -8.44
CA SER A 86 -0.71 -11.20 -9.62
C SER A 86 0.11 -9.94 -9.36
N THR A 87 -0.39 -8.96 -8.61
CA THR A 87 0.38 -7.78 -8.19
C THR A 87 1.53 -8.19 -7.27
N MET A 88 1.31 -9.10 -6.32
CA MET A 88 2.31 -9.48 -5.30
C MET A 88 3.62 -10.04 -5.89
N ILE A 89 3.57 -10.60 -7.09
CA ILE A 89 4.74 -11.15 -7.80
C ILE A 89 5.37 -10.17 -8.80
N MET A 90 4.82 -8.97 -8.99
CA MET A 90 5.34 -7.98 -9.93
C MET A 90 6.67 -7.37 -9.46
N THR A 91 7.52 -7.00 -10.42
CA THR A 91 8.71 -6.20 -10.16
C THR A 91 8.33 -4.75 -9.86
N ILE A 92 9.21 -4.01 -9.16
CA ILE A 92 9.00 -2.58 -8.89
C ILE A 92 8.90 -1.79 -10.21
N GLU A 93 9.63 -2.21 -11.25
CA GLU A 93 9.56 -1.60 -12.58
C GLU A 93 8.15 -1.76 -13.20
N GLN A 94 7.57 -2.96 -13.16
CA GLN A 94 6.21 -3.20 -13.65
C GLN A 94 5.18 -2.34 -12.91
N ILE A 95 5.32 -2.20 -11.59
CA ILE A 95 4.46 -1.29 -10.80
C ILE A 95 4.63 0.16 -11.26
N ARG A 96 5.88 0.63 -11.44
CA ARG A 96 6.15 2.02 -11.86
C ARG A 96 5.60 2.33 -13.23
N THR A 97 5.64 1.38 -14.18
CA THR A 97 5.02 1.54 -15.50
C THR A 97 3.50 1.63 -15.43
N GLY A 98 2.87 0.88 -14.50
CA GLY A 98 1.41 0.91 -14.32
C GLY A 98 0.89 2.14 -13.58
N MET A 99 1.71 2.76 -12.71
CA MET A 99 1.30 3.90 -11.90
C MET A 99 1.38 5.25 -12.65
N PRO A 100 0.47 6.20 -12.39
CA PRO A 100 -0.71 6.06 -11.54
C PRO A 100 -1.91 5.38 -12.23
N GLY A 101 -1.91 5.21 -13.56
CA GLY A 101 -3.12 4.86 -14.33
C GLY A 101 -3.77 3.52 -13.96
N SER A 102 -3.02 2.57 -13.42
CA SER A 102 -3.48 1.21 -13.09
C SER A 102 -3.65 0.96 -11.59
N TRP A 103 -3.62 2.00 -10.74
CA TRP A 103 -3.56 1.82 -9.29
C TRP A 103 -4.66 0.91 -8.73
N ARG A 104 -5.91 1.02 -9.24
CA ARG A 104 -7.03 0.15 -8.85
C ARG A 104 -6.80 -1.32 -9.18
N ALA A 105 -6.28 -1.60 -10.37
CA ALA A 105 -5.96 -2.96 -10.78
C ALA A 105 -4.81 -3.53 -9.94
N LEU A 106 -3.86 -2.70 -9.51
CA LEU A 106 -2.74 -3.10 -8.66
C LEU A 106 -3.15 -3.33 -7.21
N THR A 107 -4.13 -2.59 -6.67
CA THR A 107 -4.54 -2.66 -5.26
C THR A 107 -5.82 -3.46 -5.01
N GLY A 108 -6.67 -3.66 -6.02
CA GLY A 108 -7.99 -4.28 -5.88
C GLY A 108 -9.02 -3.38 -5.17
N ALA A 109 -8.80 -2.07 -5.17
CA ALA A 109 -9.69 -1.07 -4.55
C ALA A 109 -10.59 -0.37 -5.58
#